data_AF-A0A2N2BP62-F1
#
_entry.id   AF-A0A2N2BP62-F1
#
_cell.length_a   1.000
_cell.length_b   1.000
_cell.length_c   1.000
_cell.angle_alpha   90.00
_cell.angle_beta   90.00
_cell.angle_gamma   90.00
#
_symmetry.space_group_name_H-M   'P 1'
#
loop_
_entity.id
_entity.type
_entity.pdbx_description
1 polymer ?
#
loop_
_entity_poly.entity_id
_entity_poly.type
_entity_poly.pdbx_seq_one_letter_code
_entity_poly.pdbx_strand_id
1 'polypeptide(L)'
;MKNGKDICRIIPINPNNGEYDFKMAFHNNEFDIVIYKLLEKKPLYCKIYDSINWEITYHRKTEKNQTKIHLKHKPVENPEQFFDSEHEEYITLPLERLLEPTVNTLFPIPLMKIEITDCETAKDMKYKKGKHIIDLQDSNILEIFLFHQSYDYEKFMHEWPGISLNVLTMPFEFFGTNNLDSDHNKGLNIFSKNGEPRCAQFIVSINHDMKLIINLFRDSRINERLAKTRITFIENELSASIMSMLQIAYPEPRNGEYDHLYFAAAQKKDLTITSLPFVKPVRSFNVFQDDLSKRNCSIDERDKLLRYADQLKKQLKTAITEQEKTKK
;
A
#
# COMPACT_ATOMS: atom_id res chain seq x y z
N MET A 1 15.23 -10.89 -0.26
CA MET A 1 16.10 -11.74 0.57
C MET A 1 16.42 -11.01 1.86
N LYS A 2 16.75 -11.70 2.94
CA LYS A 2 17.27 -11.09 4.18
C LYS A 2 18.38 -11.99 4.72
N ASN A 3 19.55 -11.46 5.03
CA ASN A 3 20.69 -12.24 5.57
C ASN A 3 21.01 -13.53 4.77
N GLY A 4 21.03 -13.43 3.43
CA GLY A 4 21.27 -14.60 2.56
C GLY A 4 20.10 -15.57 2.44
N LYS A 5 18.97 -15.33 3.12
CA LYS A 5 17.78 -16.18 3.10
C LYS A 5 16.71 -15.70 2.12
N ASP A 6 16.01 -16.66 1.54
CA ASP A 6 14.90 -16.44 0.61
C ASP A 6 13.58 -16.26 1.36
N ILE A 7 13.13 -15.02 1.48
CA ILE A 7 11.95 -14.69 2.29
C ILE A 7 10.65 -14.81 1.49
N CYS A 8 10.59 -14.11 0.36
CA CYS A 8 9.43 -14.05 -0.51
C CYS A 8 9.89 -13.91 -1.96
N ARG A 9 9.19 -14.59 -2.86
CA ARG A 9 9.34 -14.43 -4.31
C ARG A 9 8.04 -13.92 -4.91
N ILE A 10 8.11 -12.83 -5.67
CA ILE A 10 7.03 -12.36 -6.55
C ILE A 10 7.29 -12.92 -7.94
N ILE A 11 6.32 -13.67 -8.48
CA ILE A 11 6.48 -14.43 -9.72
C ILE A 11 5.31 -14.06 -10.65
N PRO A 12 5.56 -13.39 -11.80
CA PRO A 12 4.52 -13.14 -12.78
C PRO A 12 4.00 -14.45 -13.37
N ILE A 13 2.69 -14.52 -13.59
CA ILE A 13 1.98 -15.62 -14.24
C ILE A 13 1.75 -15.20 -15.70
N ASN A 14 2.12 -16.06 -16.65
CA ASN A 14 1.91 -15.83 -18.09
C ASN A 14 2.31 -14.42 -18.61
N PRO A 15 3.55 -13.94 -18.34
CA PRO A 15 3.96 -12.55 -18.59
C PRO A 15 3.84 -12.09 -20.05
N ASN A 16 3.72 -13.03 -21.00
CA ASN A 16 3.68 -12.77 -22.44
C ASN A 16 2.26 -12.76 -23.03
N ASN A 17 1.24 -13.21 -22.29
CA ASN A 17 -0.12 -13.38 -22.82
C ASN A 17 -1.04 -12.18 -22.53
N GLY A 18 -0.50 -11.10 -21.97
CA GLY A 18 -1.33 -10.00 -21.46
C GLY A 18 -2.23 -10.44 -20.30
N GLU A 19 -1.86 -11.51 -19.59
CA GLU A 19 -2.45 -11.85 -18.29
C GLU A 19 -1.54 -11.27 -17.21
N TYR A 20 -2.12 -10.51 -16.28
CA TYR A 20 -1.38 -9.60 -15.39
C TYR A 20 -1.40 -10.08 -13.94
N ASP A 21 -1.42 -11.39 -13.78
CA ASP A 21 -1.48 -12.05 -12.49
C ASP A 21 -0.06 -12.30 -11.98
N PHE A 22 0.10 -12.31 -10.66
CA PHE A 22 1.37 -12.72 -10.06
C PHE A 22 1.10 -13.46 -8.77
N LYS A 23 2.02 -14.38 -8.45
CA LYS A 23 2.01 -15.12 -7.21
C LYS A 23 3.15 -14.73 -6.29
N MET A 24 2.91 -14.93 -5.01
CA MET A 24 3.83 -14.66 -3.92
C MET A 24 4.06 -15.94 -3.13
N ALA A 25 5.32 -16.34 -3.03
CA ALA A 25 5.72 -17.58 -2.40
C ALA A 25 6.71 -17.33 -1.26
N PHE A 26 6.27 -17.63 -0.04
CA PHE A 26 6.99 -17.42 1.23
C PHE A 26 7.71 -18.71 1.66
N HIS A 27 8.76 -19.09 0.94
CA HIS A 27 9.39 -20.42 1.02
C HIS A 27 9.85 -20.79 2.45
N ASN A 28 9.11 -21.67 3.13
CA ASN A 28 9.32 -22.08 4.52
C ASN A 28 9.20 -20.95 5.57
N ASN A 29 8.53 -19.86 5.21
CA ASN A 29 8.22 -18.78 6.14
C ASN A 29 6.73 -18.83 6.44
N GLU A 30 6.40 -19.14 7.68
CA GLU A 30 5.03 -19.04 8.15
C GLU A 30 4.57 -17.58 8.11
N PHE A 31 3.34 -17.39 7.69
CA PHE A 31 2.70 -16.09 7.68
C PHE A 31 1.24 -16.14 8.16
N ASP A 32 0.77 -15.00 8.65
CA ASP A 32 -0.64 -14.70 8.88
C ASP A 32 -1.07 -13.52 8.00
N ILE A 33 -2.38 -13.44 7.74
CA ILE A 33 -2.96 -12.37 6.93
C ILE A 33 -3.82 -11.44 7.79
N VAL A 34 -3.67 -10.15 7.54
CA VAL A 34 -4.50 -9.08 8.11
C VAL A 34 -5.16 -8.31 6.99
N ILE A 35 -6.45 -8.05 7.11
CA ILE A 35 -7.24 -7.37 6.07
C ILE A 35 -7.92 -6.15 6.67
N TYR A 36 -7.74 -4.99 6.05
CA TYR A 36 -8.54 -3.80 6.32
C TYR A 36 -9.54 -3.58 5.20
N LYS A 37 -10.82 -3.75 5.53
CA LYS A 37 -11.94 -3.33 4.70
C LYS A 37 -12.01 -1.81 4.62
N LEU A 38 -12.59 -1.29 3.54
CA LEU A 38 -12.56 0.14 3.26
C LEU A 38 -13.21 0.96 4.38
N LEU A 39 -12.48 1.96 4.88
CA LEU A 39 -12.84 2.82 6.01
C LEU A 39 -13.06 2.09 7.35
N GLU A 40 -12.84 0.78 7.44
CA GLU A 40 -13.01 0.04 8.68
C GLU A 40 -11.80 0.24 9.61
N LYS A 41 -12.08 0.51 10.90
CA LYS A 41 -11.02 0.73 11.90
C LYS A 41 -10.37 -0.56 12.38
N LYS A 42 -11.15 -1.64 12.43
CA LYS A 42 -10.71 -2.94 12.95
C LYS A 42 -10.40 -3.85 11.77
N PRO A 43 -9.23 -4.50 11.74
CA PRO A 43 -8.95 -5.46 10.70
C PRO A 43 -9.61 -6.81 10.97
N LEU A 44 -9.74 -7.58 9.89
CA LEU A 44 -10.01 -9.01 9.93
C LEU A 44 -8.66 -9.74 10.04
N TYR A 45 -8.55 -10.64 11.02
CA TYR A 45 -7.36 -11.47 11.21
C TYR A 45 -7.62 -12.87 10.65
N CYS A 46 -6.86 -13.24 9.62
CA CYS A 46 -6.90 -14.55 9.00
C CYS A 46 -5.65 -15.31 9.45
N LYS A 47 -5.80 -16.12 10.51
CA LYS A 47 -4.74 -17.05 10.93
C LYS A 47 -4.65 -18.17 9.92
N ILE A 48 -3.48 -18.34 9.32
CA ILE A 48 -3.26 -19.38 8.31
C ILE A 48 -2.40 -20.46 8.95
N TYR A 49 -3.05 -21.55 9.37
CA TYR A 49 -2.35 -22.73 9.85
C TYR A 49 -1.59 -23.38 8.69
N ASP A 50 -0.36 -23.83 8.95
CA ASP A 50 0.51 -24.45 7.94
C ASP A 50 0.76 -23.56 6.69
N SER A 51 0.88 -22.24 6.89
CA SER A 51 1.08 -21.25 5.81
C SER A 51 2.31 -21.49 4.92
N ILE A 52 3.26 -22.33 5.34
CA ILE A 52 4.38 -22.76 4.50
C ILE A 52 3.93 -23.48 3.22
N ASN A 53 2.76 -24.13 3.25
CA ASN A 53 2.18 -24.85 2.12
C ASN A 53 1.23 -23.99 1.29
N TRP A 54 1.14 -22.69 1.56
CA TRP A 54 0.27 -21.77 0.82
C TRP A 54 1.08 -20.80 -0.06
N GLU A 55 0.48 -20.40 -1.17
CA GLU A 55 0.91 -19.28 -2.01
C GLU A 55 -0.22 -18.26 -2.10
N ILE A 56 0.13 -16.98 -2.25
CA ILE A 56 -0.85 -15.91 -2.46
C ILE A 56 -0.79 -15.51 -3.93
N THR A 57 -1.95 -15.42 -4.59
CA THR A 57 -2.06 -15.00 -5.98
C THR A 57 -2.90 -13.74 -6.09
N TYR A 58 -2.38 -12.73 -6.77
CA TYR A 58 -3.13 -11.57 -7.23
C TYR A 58 -3.67 -11.86 -8.63
N HIS A 59 -4.98 -11.70 -8.79
CA HIS A 59 -5.66 -11.81 -10.07
C HIS A 59 -6.20 -10.44 -10.48
N ARG A 60 -5.87 -10.01 -11.69
CA ARG A 60 -6.42 -8.79 -12.28
C ARG A 60 -7.91 -8.96 -12.59
N LYS A 61 -8.63 -7.84 -12.63
CA LYS A 61 -9.95 -7.77 -13.24
C LYS A 61 -9.93 -8.27 -14.69
N THR A 62 -10.94 -9.06 -15.03
CA THR A 62 -11.30 -9.46 -16.40
C THR A 62 -12.73 -8.99 -16.70
N GLU A 63 -13.21 -9.22 -17.91
CA GLU A 63 -14.62 -8.91 -18.26
C GLU A 63 -15.62 -9.61 -17.33
N LYS A 64 -15.26 -10.79 -16.80
CA LYS A 64 -16.14 -11.66 -16.01
C LYS A 64 -15.89 -11.57 -14.51
N ASN A 65 -14.68 -11.22 -14.08
CA ASN A 65 -14.27 -11.29 -12.68
C ASN A 65 -13.63 -9.96 -12.24
N GLN A 66 -13.94 -9.50 -11.03
CA GLN A 66 -13.23 -8.37 -10.41
C GLN A 66 -11.81 -8.79 -9.99
N THR A 67 -10.95 -7.80 -9.76
CA THR A 67 -9.64 -8.00 -9.12
C THR A 67 -9.83 -8.69 -7.78
N LYS A 68 -8.99 -9.70 -7.50
CA LYS A 68 -9.10 -10.51 -6.28
C LYS A 68 -7.76 -11.08 -5.86
N ILE A 69 -7.66 -11.43 -4.57
CA ILE A 69 -6.47 -12.06 -4.00
C ILE A 69 -6.89 -13.41 -3.42
N HIS A 70 -6.21 -14.46 -3.84
CA HIS A 70 -6.46 -15.82 -3.40
C HIS A 70 -5.26 -16.39 -2.67
N LEU A 71 -5.54 -17.25 -1.70
CA LEU A 71 -4.62 -18.24 -1.20
C LEU A 71 -4.84 -19.53 -1.98
N LYS A 72 -3.76 -20.15 -2.45
CA LYS A 72 -3.79 -21.46 -3.09
C LYS A 72 -2.84 -22.39 -2.34
N HIS A 73 -3.31 -23.57 -1.97
CA HIS A 73 -2.44 -24.61 -1.43
C HIS A 73 -1.45 -25.09 -2.51
N LYS A 74 -0.18 -25.28 -2.14
CA LYS A 74 0.85 -25.81 -3.02
C LYS A 74 0.50 -27.27 -3.34
N PRO A 75 0.70 -27.73 -4.59
CA PRO A 75 0.55 -29.14 -4.90
C PRO A 75 1.54 -29.95 -4.05
N VAL A 76 1.04 -30.96 -3.34
CA VAL A 76 1.87 -31.88 -2.56
C VAL A 76 2.54 -32.85 -3.53
N GLU A 77 3.86 -33.03 -3.41
CA GLU A 77 4.65 -33.89 -4.32
C GLU A 77 4.25 -35.39 -4.26
N ASN A 78 3.54 -35.83 -3.22
CA ASN A 78 2.96 -37.17 -3.08
C ASN A 78 1.52 -37.11 -2.54
N PRO A 79 0.50 -37.07 -3.42
CA PRO A 79 -0.91 -36.99 -3.03
C PRO A 79 -1.41 -38.21 -2.25
N GLU A 80 -0.77 -39.37 -2.42
CA GLU A 80 -1.24 -40.66 -1.89
C GLU A 80 -0.97 -40.86 -0.39
N GLN A 81 -0.22 -39.97 0.26
CA GLN A 81 0.07 -40.04 1.71
C GLN A 81 -0.83 -39.14 2.56
N PHE A 82 -1.69 -38.33 1.93
CA PHE A 82 -2.66 -37.48 2.62
C PHE A 82 -4.05 -37.79 2.06
N PHE A 83 -4.78 -38.66 2.76
CA PHE A 83 -6.21 -38.87 2.55
C PHE A 83 -6.96 -37.54 2.73
N ASP A 84 -7.29 -36.85 1.64
CA ASP A 84 -8.63 -36.81 1.06
C ASP A 84 -8.50 -36.04 -0.27
N SER A 85 -8.57 -36.79 -1.36
CA SER A 85 -8.45 -36.27 -2.72
C SER A 85 -9.77 -35.63 -3.12
N GLU A 86 -9.95 -34.35 -2.83
CA GLU A 86 -10.84 -33.44 -3.57
C GLU A 86 -10.64 -32.01 -3.06
N HIS A 87 -10.42 -31.09 -4.00
CA HIS A 87 -10.18 -29.65 -3.84
C HIS A 87 -8.71 -29.23 -3.70
N GLU A 88 -8.19 -28.64 -4.79
CA GLU A 88 -7.24 -27.53 -4.63
C GLU A 88 -7.91 -26.54 -3.65
N GLU A 89 -7.46 -26.50 -2.39
CA GLU A 89 -8.03 -25.56 -1.43
C GLU A 89 -7.66 -24.14 -1.87
N TYR A 90 -8.68 -23.40 -2.32
CA TYR A 90 -8.60 -21.99 -2.63
C TYR A 90 -9.35 -21.21 -1.57
N ILE A 91 -8.68 -20.23 -0.97
CA ILE A 91 -9.34 -19.27 -0.09
C ILE A 91 -9.25 -17.91 -0.76
N THR A 92 -10.38 -17.43 -1.27
CA THR A 92 -10.51 -16.04 -1.74
C THR A 92 -10.54 -15.13 -0.53
N LEU A 93 -9.59 -14.20 -0.44
CA LEU A 93 -9.61 -13.20 0.61
C LEU A 93 -10.82 -12.27 0.40
N PRO A 94 -11.54 -11.88 1.47
CA PRO A 94 -12.68 -10.97 1.37
C PRO A 94 -12.19 -9.53 1.09
N LEU A 95 -11.76 -9.25 -0.14
CA LEU A 95 -11.34 -7.93 -0.63
C LEU A 95 -12.15 -7.64 -1.88
N GLU A 96 -13.12 -6.74 -1.78
CA GLU A 96 -14.10 -6.48 -2.84
C GLU A 96 -13.82 -5.17 -3.59
N ARG A 97 -13.02 -4.29 -2.99
CA ARG A 97 -12.80 -2.91 -3.45
C ARG A 97 -11.33 -2.65 -3.76
N LEU A 98 -10.81 -3.43 -4.71
CA LEU A 98 -9.43 -3.36 -5.20
C LEU A 98 -9.36 -2.64 -6.56
N LEU A 99 -8.44 -1.69 -6.68
CA LEU A 99 -8.08 -1.01 -7.92
C LEU A 99 -6.86 -1.64 -8.57
N GLU A 100 -6.84 -1.55 -9.89
CA GLU A 100 -5.69 -1.85 -10.72
C GLU A 100 -5.07 -0.57 -11.27
N PRO A 101 -3.74 -0.55 -11.49
CA PRO A 101 -3.11 0.58 -12.16
C PRO A 101 -3.53 0.65 -13.63
N THR A 102 -3.73 1.87 -14.12
CA THR A 102 -4.00 2.18 -15.52
C THR A 102 -3.03 3.26 -16.00
N VAL A 103 -2.97 3.50 -17.30
CA VAL A 103 -2.19 4.63 -17.88
C VAL A 103 -2.57 6.00 -17.30
N ASN A 104 -3.78 6.13 -16.75
CA ASN A 104 -4.30 7.37 -16.17
C ASN A 104 -4.20 7.43 -14.65
N THR A 105 -3.63 6.39 -14.01
CA THR A 105 -3.45 6.36 -12.56
C THR A 105 -2.44 7.43 -12.16
N LEU A 106 -2.90 8.47 -11.45
CA LEU A 106 -2.06 9.57 -11.02
C LEU A 106 -1.20 9.23 -9.79
N PHE A 107 -1.73 8.42 -8.88
CA PHE A 107 -1.09 8.10 -7.60
C PHE A 107 -0.79 6.61 -7.45
N PRO A 108 0.28 6.25 -6.70
CA PRO A 108 0.52 4.87 -6.26
C PRO A 108 -0.73 4.20 -5.70
N ILE A 109 -1.03 2.99 -6.16
CA ILE A 109 -2.12 2.19 -5.60
C ILE A 109 -1.53 1.25 -4.53
N PRO A 110 -1.80 1.45 -3.24
CA PRO A 110 -1.29 0.58 -2.19
C PRO A 110 -1.90 -0.82 -2.32
N LEU A 111 -1.07 -1.85 -2.34
CA LEU A 111 -1.52 -3.23 -2.49
C LEU A 111 -1.38 -4.00 -1.18
N MET A 112 -0.17 -4.05 -0.63
CA MET A 112 0.09 -4.82 0.58
C MET A 112 1.28 -4.29 1.38
N LYS A 113 1.32 -4.68 2.64
CA LYS A 113 2.49 -4.56 3.52
C LYS A 113 2.92 -5.95 3.99
N ILE A 114 4.22 -6.19 4.04
CA ILE A 114 4.82 -7.42 4.56
C ILE A 114 5.71 -7.05 5.75
N GLU A 115 5.34 -7.54 6.92
CA GLU A 115 6.07 -7.41 8.18
C GLU A 115 6.80 -8.72 8.47
N ILE A 116 8.12 -8.74 8.28
CA ILE A 116 8.97 -9.94 8.34
C ILE A 116 9.58 -10.07 9.73
N THR A 117 9.21 -11.12 10.45
CA THR A 117 9.89 -11.53 11.68
C THR A 117 11.25 -12.16 11.35
N ASP A 118 12.10 -12.40 12.35
CA ASP A 118 13.35 -13.11 12.11
C ASP A 118 13.05 -14.57 11.69
N CYS A 119 13.27 -14.84 10.41
CA CYS A 119 12.97 -16.12 9.79
C CYS A 119 14.16 -17.09 9.91
N GLU A 120 14.25 -17.80 11.04
CA GLU A 120 15.28 -18.84 11.22
C GLU A 120 15.10 -20.03 10.26
N THR A 121 13.85 -20.29 9.83
CA THR A 121 13.47 -21.45 9.01
C THR A 121 13.57 -21.22 7.50
N ALA A 122 13.89 -20.01 7.06
CA ALA A 122 13.98 -19.67 5.65
C ALA A 122 15.12 -20.44 4.95
N LYS A 123 14.87 -20.86 3.70
CA LYS A 123 15.89 -21.52 2.87
C LYS A 123 16.98 -20.52 2.46
N ASP A 124 18.21 -21.01 2.30
CA ASP A 124 19.28 -20.23 1.70
C ASP A 124 18.92 -19.80 0.28
N MET A 125 19.20 -18.55 -0.04
CA MET A 125 18.91 -17.99 -1.33
C MET A 125 19.88 -18.54 -2.37
N LYS A 126 19.31 -19.10 -3.44
CA LYS A 126 20.05 -19.50 -4.63
C LYS A 126 19.89 -18.44 -5.70
N TYR A 127 20.99 -17.79 -6.07
CA TYR A 127 21.02 -16.83 -7.16
C TYR A 127 20.58 -17.51 -8.47
N LYS A 128 19.64 -16.89 -9.17
CA LYS A 128 19.18 -17.32 -10.50
C LYS A 128 19.34 -16.18 -11.48
N LYS A 129 19.94 -16.46 -12.64
CA LYS A 129 20.15 -15.48 -13.71
C LYS A 129 18.80 -14.92 -14.17
N GLY A 130 18.73 -13.59 -14.38
CA GLY A 130 17.54 -12.91 -14.89
C GLY A 130 16.42 -12.68 -13.87
N LYS A 131 16.70 -12.79 -12.56
CA LYS A 131 15.75 -12.45 -11.49
C LYS A 131 16.21 -11.19 -10.77
N HIS A 132 15.29 -10.26 -10.54
CA HIS A 132 15.51 -9.11 -9.65
C HIS A 132 15.54 -9.60 -8.21
N ILE A 133 16.61 -9.26 -7.49
CA ILE A 133 16.77 -9.61 -6.08
C ILE A 133 16.80 -8.30 -5.30
N ILE A 134 15.84 -8.15 -4.38
CA ILE A 134 15.84 -7.06 -3.41
C ILE A 134 16.46 -7.62 -2.13
N ASP A 135 17.60 -7.07 -1.72
CA ASP A 135 18.18 -7.33 -0.42
C ASP A 135 17.55 -6.39 0.60
N LEU A 136 16.92 -6.97 1.62
CA LEU A 136 16.27 -6.22 2.69
C LEU A 136 17.28 -5.59 3.64
N GLN A 137 18.55 -6.03 3.62
CA GLN A 137 19.56 -5.58 4.56
C GLN A 137 19.02 -5.70 6.01
N ASP A 138 18.96 -4.58 6.72
CA ASP A 138 18.47 -4.50 8.09
C ASP A 138 16.96 -4.18 8.19
N SER A 139 16.30 -3.91 7.06
CA SER A 139 14.86 -3.69 6.97
C SER A 139 14.08 -4.98 7.20
N ASN A 140 12.88 -4.81 7.74
CA ASN A 140 11.96 -5.92 8.04
C ASN A 140 10.50 -5.58 7.72
N ILE A 141 10.24 -4.42 7.13
CA ILE A 141 8.93 -4.05 6.60
C ILE A 141 9.09 -3.69 5.13
N LEU A 142 8.18 -4.22 4.31
CA LEU A 142 8.00 -3.87 2.92
C LEU A 142 6.59 -3.32 2.74
N GLU A 143 6.45 -2.15 2.14
CA GLU A 143 5.16 -1.67 1.64
C GLU A 143 5.20 -1.61 0.12
N ILE A 144 4.19 -2.20 -0.51
CA ILE A 144 4.17 -2.47 -1.95
C ILE A 144 3.00 -1.74 -2.58
N PHE A 145 3.32 -0.90 -3.57
CA PHE A 145 2.39 -0.09 -4.33
C PHE A 145 2.46 -0.45 -5.82
N LEU A 146 1.31 -0.47 -6.49
CA LEU A 146 1.16 -0.79 -7.90
C LEU A 146 1.13 0.47 -8.76
N PHE A 147 1.76 0.36 -9.93
CA PHE A 147 1.77 1.37 -10.99
C PHE A 147 1.68 0.75 -12.37
N HIS A 148 1.28 1.56 -13.33
CA HIS A 148 1.41 1.20 -14.74
C HIS A 148 2.87 1.31 -15.19
N GLN A 149 3.31 0.51 -16.16
CA GLN A 149 4.69 0.48 -16.64
C GLN A 149 5.15 1.84 -17.17
N SER A 150 4.25 2.62 -17.78
CA SER A 150 4.54 3.97 -18.27
C SER A 150 4.66 5.03 -17.16
N TYR A 151 4.40 4.68 -15.90
CA TYR A 151 4.44 5.64 -14.81
C TYR A 151 5.88 6.10 -14.54
N ASP A 152 6.05 7.41 -14.46
CA ASP A 152 7.30 8.07 -14.13
C ASP A 152 7.26 8.54 -12.67
N TYR A 153 7.90 7.76 -11.80
CA TYR A 153 7.87 8.03 -10.38
C TYR A 153 8.73 9.24 -9.98
N GLU A 154 9.84 9.48 -10.66
CA GLU A 154 10.68 10.66 -10.39
C GLU A 154 9.90 11.94 -10.70
N LYS A 155 9.23 11.97 -11.86
CA LYS A 155 8.32 13.07 -12.21
C LYS A 155 7.21 13.23 -11.17
N PHE A 156 6.60 12.12 -10.72
CA PHE A 156 5.58 12.19 -9.66
C PHE A 156 6.11 12.82 -8.38
N MET A 157 7.29 12.43 -7.89
CA MET A 157 7.87 13.02 -6.67
C MET A 157 8.11 14.52 -6.80
N HIS A 158 8.48 15.00 -7.99
CA HIS A 158 8.67 16.42 -8.25
C HIS A 158 7.36 17.19 -8.37
N GLU A 159 6.33 16.60 -8.99
CA GLU A 159 5.04 17.26 -9.20
C GLU A 159 4.14 17.22 -7.96
N TRP A 160 4.29 16.18 -7.12
CA TRP A 160 3.46 15.91 -5.95
C TRP A 160 4.32 15.54 -4.73
N PRO A 161 5.22 16.43 -4.28
CA PRO A 161 6.19 16.12 -3.23
C PRO A 161 5.52 15.83 -1.88
N GLY A 162 4.44 16.54 -1.52
CA GLY A 162 3.69 16.27 -0.32
C GLY A 162 2.98 14.91 -0.38
N ILE A 163 2.36 14.56 -1.50
CA ILE A 163 1.72 13.25 -1.66
C ILE A 163 2.77 12.13 -1.63
N SER A 164 3.92 12.32 -2.29
CA SER A 164 5.05 11.39 -2.23
C SER A 164 5.54 11.18 -0.80
N LEU A 165 5.70 12.26 -0.03
CA LEU A 165 6.07 12.16 1.38
C LEU A 165 5.03 11.39 2.20
N ASN A 166 3.74 11.53 1.90
CA ASN A 166 2.69 10.76 2.57
C ASN A 166 2.83 9.26 2.31
N VAL A 167 3.08 8.87 1.05
CA VAL A 167 3.30 7.47 0.65
C VAL A 167 4.45 6.86 1.47
N LEU A 168 5.50 7.65 1.73
CA LEU A 168 6.64 7.23 2.52
C LEU A 168 6.35 7.20 4.03
N THR A 169 5.60 8.16 4.57
CA THR A 169 5.52 8.39 6.03
C THR A 169 4.24 7.93 6.71
N MET A 170 3.12 7.86 5.98
CA MET A 170 1.84 7.43 6.55
C MET A 170 1.80 5.91 6.75
N PRO A 171 1.22 5.42 7.85
CA PRO A 171 1.00 3.98 8.04
C PRO A 171 0.27 3.39 6.85
N PHE A 172 0.69 2.22 6.37
CA PHE A 172 0.08 1.59 5.19
C PHE A 172 -1.46 1.47 5.28
N GLU A 173 -1.98 1.12 6.45
CA GLU A 173 -3.41 0.97 6.72
C GLU A 173 -4.19 2.27 6.55
N PHE A 174 -3.54 3.42 6.70
CA PHE A 174 -4.17 4.73 6.54
C PHE A 174 -4.85 4.86 5.17
N PHE A 175 -4.21 4.34 4.11
CA PHE A 175 -4.68 4.48 2.73
C PHE A 175 -5.94 3.66 2.41
N GLY A 176 -6.34 2.74 3.29
CA GLY A 176 -7.62 2.02 3.18
C GLY A 176 -8.64 2.46 4.21
N THR A 177 -8.18 2.95 5.37
CA THR A 177 -9.05 3.22 6.53
C THR A 177 -9.39 4.70 6.72
N ASN A 178 -8.63 5.62 6.10
CA ASN A 178 -8.66 7.05 6.39
C ASN A 178 -8.56 7.33 7.90
N ASN A 179 -7.71 6.57 8.59
CA ASN A 179 -7.59 6.63 10.04
C ASN A 179 -6.14 6.39 10.48
N LEU A 180 -5.69 7.14 11.47
CA LEU A 180 -4.32 7.13 11.98
C LEU A 180 -4.15 6.24 13.22
N ASP A 181 -5.17 5.47 13.61
CA ASP A 181 -5.13 4.61 14.81
C ASP A 181 -3.97 3.57 14.79
N SER A 182 -3.34 3.31 13.63
CA SER A 182 -2.16 2.46 13.51
C SER A 182 -0.84 3.24 13.57
N ASP A 183 0.07 2.77 14.43
CA ASP A 183 1.51 3.09 14.52
C ASP A 183 1.95 4.51 14.10
N HIS A 184 1.71 5.50 14.97
CA HIS A 184 2.11 6.92 14.82
C HIS A 184 3.62 7.16 14.58
N ASN A 185 4.46 6.12 14.60
CA ASN A 185 5.92 6.24 14.59
C ASN A 185 6.58 5.82 13.27
N LYS A 186 5.82 5.48 12.21
CA LYS A 186 6.44 5.11 10.92
C LYS A 186 7.44 6.17 10.42
N GLY A 187 7.11 7.46 10.54
CA GLY A 187 8.03 8.55 10.17
C GLY A 187 9.40 8.46 10.84
N LEU A 188 9.48 8.01 12.10
CA LEU A 188 10.74 7.82 12.85
C LEU A 188 11.56 6.61 12.38
N ASN A 189 10.91 5.66 11.71
CA ASN A 189 11.57 4.52 11.07
C ASN A 189 12.07 4.87 9.66
N ILE A 190 11.47 5.88 9.03
CA ILE A 190 11.82 6.36 7.68
C ILE A 190 12.93 7.42 7.72
N PHE A 191 12.94 8.28 8.74
CA PHE A 191 13.96 9.32 8.91
C PHE A 191 14.66 9.18 10.27
N SER A 192 15.99 9.34 10.27
CA SER A 192 16.75 9.46 11.51
C SER A 192 16.44 10.78 12.24
N LYS A 193 16.85 10.88 13.51
CA LYS A 193 16.76 12.15 14.26
C LYS A 193 17.51 13.32 13.61
N ASN A 194 18.51 13.03 12.78
CA ASN A 194 19.29 14.03 12.06
C ASN A 194 18.74 14.29 10.65
N GLY A 195 17.57 13.72 10.30
CA GLY A 195 16.94 13.87 8.99
C GLY A 195 17.46 12.94 7.90
N GLU A 196 18.52 12.15 8.16
CA GLU A 196 19.01 11.17 7.17
C GLU A 196 17.97 10.08 6.88
N PRO A 197 17.71 9.74 5.60
CA PRO A 197 16.81 8.66 5.23
C PRO A 197 17.30 7.31 5.75
N ARG A 198 16.40 6.56 6.37
CA ARG A 198 16.57 5.15 6.78
C ARG A 198 15.71 4.20 5.95
N CYS A 199 14.96 4.74 5.00
CA CYS A 199 14.18 3.94 4.07
C CYS A 199 14.94 3.78 2.75
N ALA A 200 14.80 2.61 2.15
CA ALA A 200 15.21 2.37 0.77
C ALA A 200 13.95 2.17 -0.07
N GLN A 201 13.94 2.71 -1.29
CA GLN A 201 12.86 2.51 -2.22
C GLN A 201 13.35 1.81 -3.48
N PHE A 202 12.59 0.83 -3.95
CA PHE A 202 12.89 0.08 -5.16
C PHE A 202 11.72 0.16 -6.13
N ILE A 203 12.04 0.32 -7.41
CA ILE A 203 11.08 0.22 -8.50
C ILE A 203 11.40 -1.03 -9.31
N VAL A 204 10.44 -1.93 -9.44
CA VAL A 204 10.62 -3.21 -10.14
C VAL A 204 9.48 -3.41 -11.12
N SER A 205 9.81 -3.58 -12.41
CA SER A 205 8.84 -4.05 -13.40
C SER A 205 8.52 -5.52 -13.15
N ILE A 206 7.24 -5.84 -12.95
CA ILE A 206 6.77 -7.22 -12.88
C ILE A 206 6.64 -7.79 -14.29
N ASN A 207 6.08 -6.98 -15.19
CA ASN A 207 5.79 -7.32 -16.59
C ASN A 207 5.75 -6.04 -17.45
N HIS A 208 5.20 -6.12 -18.65
CA HIS A 208 5.13 -5.00 -19.60
C HIS A 208 4.13 -3.89 -19.21
N ASP A 209 3.23 -4.13 -18.26
CA ASP A 209 2.14 -3.22 -17.92
C ASP A 209 2.19 -2.74 -16.46
N MET A 210 2.87 -3.47 -15.58
CA MET A 210 2.86 -3.19 -14.14
C MET A 210 4.25 -3.06 -13.53
N LYS A 211 4.43 -2.01 -12.73
CA LYS A 211 5.57 -1.80 -11.84
C LYS A 211 5.13 -1.86 -10.38
N LEU A 212 6.05 -2.31 -9.54
CA LEU A 212 5.98 -2.17 -8.10
C LEU A 212 6.87 -1.02 -7.67
N ILE A 213 6.37 -0.26 -6.70
CA ILE A 213 7.20 0.53 -5.82
C ILE A 213 7.20 -0.13 -4.45
N ILE A 214 8.39 -0.32 -3.91
CA ILE A 214 8.61 -1.06 -2.69
C ILE A 214 9.35 -0.13 -1.73
N ASN A 215 8.67 0.29 -0.68
CA ASN A 215 9.29 1.04 0.41
C ASN A 215 9.79 0.05 1.46
N LEU A 216 11.06 0.13 1.80
CA LEU A 216 11.71 -0.68 2.83
C LEU A 216 12.05 0.17 4.03
N PHE A 217 11.74 -0.33 5.22
CA PHE A 217 12.20 0.27 6.47
C PHE A 217 12.27 -0.76 7.59
N ARG A 218 12.87 -0.34 8.70
CA ARG A 218 13.05 -1.17 9.90
C ARG A 218 12.09 -0.75 11.01
N ASP A 219 11.39 -1.72 11.58
CA ASP A 219 10.80 -1.62 12.92
C ASP A 219 11.54 -2.56 13.88
N SER A 220 12.22 -1.99 14.87
CA SER A 220 12.96 -2.75 15.87
C SER A 220 12.09 -3.64 16.75
N ARG A 221 10.78 -3.36 16.85
CA ARG A 221 9.85 -4.07 17.74
C ARG A 221 9.06 -5.19 17.05
N ILE A 222 9.40 -5.53 15.80
CA ILE A 222 8.58 -6.46 15.01
C ILE A 222 8.48 -7.85 15.66
N ASN A 223 9.59 -8.36 16.19
CA ASN A 223 9.67 -9.68 16.82
C ASN A 223 9.03 -9.72 18.21
N GLU A 224 8.88 -8.56 18.87
CA GLU A 224 8.15 -8.46 20.14
C GLU A 224 6.63 -8.55 19.91
N ARG A 225 6.17 -8.09 18.75
CA ARG A 225 4.74 -7.96 18.43
C ARG A 225 4.20 -9.14 17.61
N LEU A 226 5.05 -9.82 16.86
CA LEU A 226 4.67 -10.83 15.87
C LEU A 226 5.43 -12.14 16.09
N ALA A 227 4.70 -13.26 16.10
CA ALA A 227 5.29 -14.60 16.13
C ALA A 227 5.61 -15.14 14.72
N LYS A 228 4.94 -14.62 13.69
CA LYS A 228 5.05 -15.03 12.27
C LYS A 228 5.14 -13.80 11.39
N THR A 229 5.60 -13.98 10.15
CA THR A 229 5.50 -12.92 9.15
C THR A 229 4.03 -12.51 9.00
N ARG A 230 3.75 -11.21 8.92
CA ARG A 230 2.39 -10.72 8.71
C ARG A 230 2.28 -10.06 7.34
N ILE A 231 1.22 -10.41 6.62
CA ILE A 231 0.88 -9.81 5.34
C ILE A 231 -0.41 -9.04 5.53
N THR A 232 -0.35 -7.72 5.35
CA THR A 232 -1.50 -6.85 5.46
C THR A 232 -1.98 -6.45 4.07
N PHE A 233 -3.25 -6.71 3.78
CA PHE A 233 -3.95 -6.17 2.61
C PHE A 233 -4.95 -5.11 3.03
N ILE A 234 -5.20 -4.16 2.14
CA ILE A 234 -6.25 -3.15 2.32
C ILE A 234 -7.14 -3.11 1.08
N GLU A 235 -8.42 -2.77 1.28
CA GLU A 235 -9.24 -2.26 0.19
C GLU A 235 -8.79 -0.84 -0.16
N ASN A 236 -8.45 -0.61 -1.42
CA ASN A 236 -7.70 0.57 -1.85
C ASN A 236 -8.48 1.46 -2.84
N GLU A 237 -9.78 1.21 -3.05
CA GLU A 237 -10.62 1.99 -3.97
C GLU A 237 -10.59 3.50 -3.74
N LEU A 238 -10.49 3.93 -2.48
CA LEU A 238 -10.43 5.36 -2.14
C LEU A 238 -9.02 5.84 -1.82
N SER A 239 -7.98 5.04 -2.08
CA SER A 239 -6.59 5.40 -1.73
C SER A 239 -6.18 6.75 -2.32
N ALA A 240 -6.48 7.00 -3.61
CA ALA A 240 -6.23 8.29 -4.26
C ALA A 240 -6.94 9.46 -3.55
N SER A 241 -8.21 9.26 -3.16
CA SER A 241 -8.99 10.28 -2.45
C SER A 241 -8.46 10.52 -1.04
N ILE A 242 -8.08 9.47 -0.33
CA ILE A 242 -7.50 9.53 1.02
C ILE A 242 -6.14 10.25 0.98
N MET A 243 -5.26 9.89 0.05
CA MET A 243 -3.95 10.53 -0.15
C MET A 243 -4.10 12.02 -0.48
N SER A 244 -5.02 12.36 -1.38
CA SER A 244 -5.20 13.75 -1.84
C SER A 244 -5.83 14.65 -0.78
N MET A 245 -6.80 14.10 -0.04
CA MET A 245 -7.58 14.87 0.95
C MET A 245 -6.93 14.88 2.33
N LEU A 246 -5.79 14.22 2.51
CA LEU A 246 -5.03 14.26 3.76
C LEU A 246 -4.79 15.71 4.18
N GLN A 247 -5.12 16.03 5.42
CA GLN A 247 -5.00 17.37 5.96
C GLN A 247 -3.59 17.61 6.45
N ILE A 248 -3.02 18.77 6.10
CA ILE A 248 -1.81 19.28 6.72
C ILE A 248 -2.23 20.12 7.92
N ALA A 249 -1.83 19.68 9.11
CA ALA A 249 -1.99 20.41 10.34
C ALA A 249 -0.63 20.96 10.80
N TYR A 250 -0.61 22.25 11.10
CA TYR A 250 0.48 22.90 11.81
C TYR A 250 -0.02 23.12 13.24
N PRO A 251 0.45 22.38 14.25
CA PRO A 251 0.09 22.67 15.63
C PRO A 251 0.59 24.06 16.00
N GLU A 252 0.06 24.63 17.08
CA GLU A 252 0.61 25.89 17.58
C GLU A 252 2.11 25.73 17.89
N PRO A 253 2.95 26.66 17.42
CA PRO A 253 4.40 26.56 17.58
C PRO A 253 4.77 26.55 19.06
N ARG A 254 5.64 25.64 19.47
CA ARG A 254 6.24 25.69 20.81
C ARG A 254 7.43 26.64 20.76
N ASN A 255 7.42 27.68 21.58
CA ASN A 255 8.47 28.71 21.61
C ASN A 255 8.71 29.44 20.27
N GLY A 256 7.70 29.53 19.40
CA GLY A 256 7.82 30.20 18.10
C GLY A 256 8.42 29.32 16.99
N GLU A 257 8.74 28.05 17.29
CA GLU A 257 9.20 27.07 16.31
C GLU A 257 8.12 26.00 16.10
N TYR A 258 7.95 25.60 14.84
CA TYR A 258 7.11 24.45 14.48
C TYR A 258 7.98 23.20 14.54
N ASP A 259 7.80 22.39 15.57
CA ASP A 259 8.65 21.21 15.78
C ASP A 259 8.42 20.14 14.70
N HIS A 260 7.18 19.98 14.20
CA HIS A 260 6.80 18.92 13.25
C HIS A 260 5.63 19.30 12.32
N LEU A 261 5.60 18.70 11.12
CA LEU A 261 4.44 18.66 10.21
C LEU A 261 3.50 17.54 10.64
N TYR A 262 2.21 17.83 10.82
CA TYR A 262 1.22 16.81 11.20
C TYR A 262 0.29 16.53 10.04
N PHE A 263 0.05 15.25 9.80
CA PHE A 263 -0.96 14.81 8.87
C PHE A 263 -2.19 14.32 9.63
N ALA A 264 -3.37 14.64 9.12
CA ALA A 264 -4.64 14.20 9.72
C ALA A 264 -5.59 13.65 8.66
N ALA A 265 -6.34 12.61 9.04
CA ALA A 265 -7.42 12.06 8.24
C ALA A 265 -8.44 13.13 7.87
N ALA A 266 -8.87 13.13 6.61
CA ALA A 266 -9.94 14.02 6.16
C ALA A 266 -11.26 13.64 6.83
N GLN A 267 -11.86 14.56 7.58
CA GLN A 267 -13.18 14.39 8.16
C GLN A 267 -14.24 14.96 7.23
N LYS A 268 -15.50 14.55 7.45
CA LYS A 268 -16.65 15.02 6.66
C LYS A 268 -16.73 16.55 6.57
N LYS A 269 -16.42 17.27 7.65
CA LYS A 269 -16.38 18.75 7.69
C LYS A 269 -15.34 19.32 6.71
N ASP A 270 -14.18 18.70 6.60
CA ASP A 270 -13.08 19.16 5.73
C ASP A 270 -13.47 18.95 4.25
N LEU A 271 -14.30 17.94 4.00
CA LEU A 271 -14.82 17.62 2.67
C LEU A 271 -16.03 18.47 2.24
N THR A 272 -16.56 19.34 3.12
CA THR A 272 -17.69 20.23 2.80
C THR A 272 -17.28 21.63 2.38
N ILE A 273 -16.06 22.06 2.71
CA ILE A 273 -15.57 23.40 2.37
C ILE A 273 -15.34 23.48 0.86
N THR A 274 -16.16 24.18 0.11
CA THR A 274 -15.87 24.49 -1.30
C THR A 274 -14.62 25.35 -1.35
N SER A 275 -13.54 24.82 -1.90
CA SER A 275 -12.40 25.64 -2.30
C SER A 275 -12.85 26.49 -3.48
N LEU A 276 -13.32 27.70 -3.20
CA LEU A 276 -13.51 28.68 -4.25
C LEU A 276 -12.13 28.92 -4.89
N PRO A 277 -12.02 28.97 -6.23
CA PRO A 277 -10.74 29.01 -6.95
C PRO A 277 -9.84 30.22 -6.59
N PHE A 278 -10.38 31.22 -5.87
CA PHE A 278 -9.69 32.47 -5.53
C PHE A 278 -9.70 32.83 -4.04
N VAL A 279 -10.23 31.97 -3.17
CA VAL A 279 -10.24 32.24 -1.72
C VAL A 279 -9.23 31.31 -1.06
N LYS A 280 -8.13 31.86 -0.53
CA LYS A 280 -7.23 31.11 0.33
C LYS A 280 -8.06 30.50 1.48
N PRO A 281 -8.15 29.16 1.59
CA PRO A 281 -8.86 28.56 2.71
C PRO A 281 -8.13 28.96 4.00
N VAL A 282 -8.87 29.57 4.93
CA VAL A 282 -8.28 30.32 6.04
C VAL A 282 -7.63 29.41 7.10
N ARG A 283 -7.74 28.07 7.07
CA ARG A 283 -7.06 27.24 8.11
C ARG A 283 -6.91 25.73 7.86
N SER A 284 -7.26 25.19 6.69
CA SER A 284 -7.03 23.77 6.38
C SER A 284 -6.60 23.61 4.92
N PHE A 285 -5.33 23.26 4.71
CA PHE A 285 -4.81 22.87 3.40
C PHE A 285 -4.73 21.34 3.34
N ASN A 286 -5.31 20.74 2.31
CA ASN A 286 -5.00 19.36 1.99
C ASN A 286 -3.72 19.29 1.16
N VAL A 287 -3.07 18.13 1.19
CA VAL A 287 -1.76 17.94 0.55
C VAL A 287 -1.81 18.16 -0.96
N PHE A 288 -2.90 17.74 -1.62
CA PHE A 288 -3.05 17.95 -3.06
C PHE A 288 -3.08 19.44 -3.43
N GLN A 289 -3.82 20.26 -2.68
CA GLN A 289 -3.92 21.70 -2.93
C GLN A 289 -2.61 22.42 -2.64
N ASP A 290 -1.89 22.01 -1.60
CA ASP A 290 -0.56 22.54 -1.28
C ASP A 290 0.43 22.26 -2.42
N ASP A 291 0.54 21.01 -2.88
CA ASP A 291 1.39 20.63 -4.00
C ASP A 291 1.00 21.36 -5.30
N LEU A 292 -0.30 21.38 -5.64
CA LEU A 292 -0.79 22.05 -6.84
C LEU A 292 -0.50 23.56 -6.82
N SER A 293 -0.52 24.20 -5.65
CA SER A 293 -0.24 25.64 -5.54
C SER A 293 1.22 26.00 -5.85
N LYS A 294 2.13 25.03 -5.70
CA LYS A 294 3.58 25.18 -5.94
C LYS A 294 3.99 24.76 -7.35
N ARG A 295 3.13 24.03 -8.06
CA ARG A 295 3.41 23.48 -9.38
C ARG A 295 3.28 24.52 -10.48
N ASN A 296 4.26 24.57 -11.37
CA ASN A 296 4.20 25.37 -12.59
C ASN A 296 3.37 24.62 -13.65
N CYS A 297 2.08 24.92 -13.74
CA CYS A 297 1.15 24.29 -14.68
C CYS A 297 0.38 25.36 -15.48
N SER A 298 -0.08 25.00 -16.68
CA SER A 298 -0.96 25.86 -17.46
C SER A 298 -2.32 26.01 -16.77
N ILE A 299 -3.08 27.05 -17.13
CA ILE A 299 -4.43 27.27 -16.58
C ILE A 299 -5.33 26.06 -16.87
N ASP A 300 -5.28 25.53 -18.10
CA ASP A 300 -6.09 24.37 -18.50
C ASP A 300 -5.73 23.10 -17.73
N GLU A 301 -4.44 22.88 -17.47
CA GLU A 301 -3.97 21.75 -16.67
C GLU A 301 -4.42 21.89 -15.22
N ARG A 302 -4.26 23.09 -14.65
CA ARG A 302 -4.71 23.40 -13.29
C ARG A 302 -6.20 23.14 -13.12
N ASP A 303 -7.03 23.57 -14.06
CA ASP A 303 -8.48 23.35 -14.03
C ASP A 303 -8.86 21.88 -14.13
N LYS A 304 -8.14 21.09 -14.95
CA LYS A 304 -8.32 19.63 -14.99
C LYS A 304 -7.99 18.97 -13.65
N LEU A 305 -6.89 19.37 -13.01
CA LEU A 305 -6.47 18.84 -11.71
C LEU A 305 -7.42 19.23 -10.59
N LEU A 306 -7.95 20.47 -10.59
CA LEU A 306 -8.96 20.90 -9.63
C LEU A 306 -10.27 20.11 -9.78
N ARG A 307 -10.73 19.88 -11.01
CA ARG A 307 -11.91 19.01 -11.26
C ARG A 307 -11.69 17.57 -10.78
N TYR A 308 -10.49 17.03 -11.00
CA TYR A 308 -10.11 15.71 -10.50
C TYR A 308 -10.11 15.67 -8.97
N ALA A 309 -9.53 16.67 -8.30
CA ALA A 309 -9.56 16.78 -6.85
C ALA A 309 -10.98 16.87 -6.28
N ASP A 310 -11.87 17.64 -6.94
CA ASP A 310 -13.28 17.72 -6.56
C ASP A 310 -14.01 16.38 -6.71
N GLN A 311 -13.68 15.58 -7.73
CA GLN A 311 -14.21 14.24 -7.88
C GLN A 311 -13.76 13.33 -6.74
N LEU A 312 -12.46 13.28 -6.44
CA LEU A 312 -11.90 12.49 -5.34
C LEU A 312 -12.52 12.88 -3.99
N LYS A 313 -12.67 14.19 -3.76
CA LYS A 313 -13.32 14.74 -2.57
C LYS A 313 -14.77 14.29 -2.43
N LYS A 314 -15.54 14.34 -3.52
CA LYS A 314 -16.93 13.85 -3.54
C LYS A 314 -17.01 12.36 -3.25
N GLN A 315 -16.14 11.56 -3.86
CA GLN A 315 -16.08 10.11 -3.62
C GLN A 315 -15.84 9.79 -2.14
N LEU A 316 -14.81 10.40 -1.52
CA LEU A 316 -14.50 10.17 -0.11
C LEU A 316 -15.64 10.64 0.81
N LYS A 317 -16.24 11.81 0.52
CA LYS A 317 -17.36 12.34 1.29
C LYS A 317 -18.57 11.41 1.26
N THR A 318 -18.91 10.88 0.08
CA THR A 318 -20.02 9.93 -0.09
C THR A 318 -19.75 8.67 0.72
N ALA A 319 -18.56 8.07 0.59
CA ALA A 319 -18.21 6.84 1.30
C ALA A 319 -18.21 7.01 2.83
N ILE A 320 -17.65 8.10 3.36
CA ILE A 320 -17.71 8.41 4.80
C ILE A 320 -19.17 8.57 5.25
N THR A 321 -20.00 9.26 4.46
CA THR A 321 -21.42 9.47 4.79
C THR A 321 -22.21 8.16 4.79
N GLU A 322 -21.94 7.26 3.86
CA GLU A 322 -22.56 5.93 3.80
C GLU A 322 -22.14 5.07 5.00
N GLN A 323 -20.86 5.10 5.35
CA GLN A 323 -20.35 4.35 6.49
C GLN A 323 -20.91 4.85 7.84
N GLU A 324 -21.16 6.15 7.98
CA GLU A 324 -21.84 6.72 9.15
C GLU A 324 -23.30 6.27 9.26
N LYS A 325 -23.97 6.02 8.12
CA LYS A 325 -25.36 5.55 8.10
C LYS A 325 -25.49 4.08 8.48
N THR A 326 -24.54 3.23 8.09
CA THR A 326 -24.58 1.80 8.41
C THR A 326 -24.25 1.48 9.87
N LYS A 327 -23.68 2.44 10.61
CA LYS A 327 -23.35 2.32 12.05
C LYS A 327 -24.45 2.83 12.98
N LYS A 328 -25.51 3.45 12.46
CA LYS A 328 -26.70 3.89 13.20
C LYS A 328 -27.81 2.88 13.02
#